data_AF-A0A0A2C824-F1
#
_entry.id   AF-A0A0A2C824-F1
#
_cell.length_a   1.000
_cell.length_b   1.000
_cell.length_c   1.000
_cell.angle_alpha   90.00
_cell.angle_beta   90.00
_cell.angle_gamma   90.00
#
_symmetry.space_group_name_H-M   'P 1'
#
loop_
_entity.id
_entity.type
_entity.pdbx_description
1 polymer ?
#
loop_
_entity_poly.entity_id
_entity_poly.type
_entity_poly.pdbx_seq_one_letter_code
_entity_poly.pdbx_strand_id
1 'polypeptide(L)'
;MDLQKVESHLGISFSPIKEETTQNLFEVKDIQISGLPVEVLRVRIENEDGLKQLAYEIDNENMTEVLAGLRYRFGPPVGTSVDVEGGSPQQQWIWHTGEDVIVAVTSEHRPFVLSYRPSLLDHFSLRGFLKILITQIPLPLI
;
A
#
# COMPACT_ATOMS: atom_id res chain seq x y z
N MET A 1 12.58 -8.94 -6.58
CA MET A 1 13.40 -8.22 -5.56
C MET A 1 13.32 -8.96 -4.24
N ASP A 2 14.46 -9.29 -3.60
CA ASP A 2 14.50 -10.02 -2.31
C ASP A 2 14.26 -9.10 -1.09
N LEU A 3 14.12 -9.69 0.10
CA LEU A 3 13.85 -8.97 1.36
C LEU A 3 14.93 -7.95 1.69
N GLN A 4 16.21 -8.31 1.59
CA GLN A 4 17.32 -7.40 1.93
C GLN A 4 17.32 -6.15 1.05
N LYS A 5 16.98 -6.29 -0.23
CA LYS A 5 16.82 -5.14 -1.14
C LYS A 5 15.62 -4.28 -0.76
N VAL A 6 14.49 -4.88 -0.38
CA VAL A 6 13.32 -4.13 0.12
C VAL A 6 13.71 -3.33 1.37
N GLU A 7 14.34 -3.98 2.35
CA GLU A 7 14.79 -3.35 3.60
C GLU A 7 15.77 -2.21 3.35
N SER A 8 16.79 -2.45 2.53
CA SER A 8 17.80 -1.44 2.17
C SER A 8 17.19 -0.23 1.46
N HIS A 9 16.16 -0.47 0.64
CA HIS A 9 15.49 0.58 -0.12
C HIS A 9 14.54 1.42 0.73
N LEU A 10 13.90 0.78 1.72
CA LEU A 10 12.99 1.42 2.66
C LEU A 10 13.69 2.02 3.87
N GLY A 11 14.91 1.58 4.18
CA GLY A 11 15.60 1.90 5.44
C GLY A 11 14.89 1.30 6.66
N ILE A 12 14.17 0.19 6.48
CA ILE A 12 13.34 -0.45 7.49
C ILE A 12 13.68 -1.93 7.55
N SER A 13 13.76 -2.50 8.75
CA SER A 13 13.89 -3.94 8.95
C SER A 13 12.53 -4.58 9.20
N PHE A 14 12.24 -5.66 8.48
CA PHE A 14 11.01 -6.41 8.68
C PHE A 14 11.21 -7.60 9.60
N SER A 15 10.16 -7.97 10.31
CA SER A 15 10.08 -9.21 11.08
C SER A 15 9.15 -10.21 10.38
N PRO A 16 9.49 -11.51 10.34
CA PRO A 16 8.56 -12.51 9.82
C PRO A 16 7.30 -12.56 10.70
N ILE A 17 6.13 -12.71 10.06
CA ILE A 17 4.88 -12.91 10.78
C ILE A 17 4.88 -14.35 11.30
N LYS A 18 4.79 -14.52 12.62
CA LYS A 18 4.78 -15.82 13.29
C LYS A 18 3.40 -16.48 13.20
N GLU A 19 2.91 -16.71 12.00
CA GLU A 19 1.74 -17.55 11.74
C GLU A 19 2.18 -18.77 10.93
N GLU A 20 1.72 -19.96 11.32
CA GLU A 20 2.22 -21.26 10.81
C GLU A 20 2.07 -21.45 9.28
N THR A 21 1.31 -20.59 8.61
CA THR A 21 0.95 -20.71 7.19
C THR A 21 1.56 -19.64 6.27
N THR A 22 2.25 -18.63 6.79
CA THR A 22 2.71 -17.47 5.99
C THR A 22 4.24 -17.32 6.00
N GLN A 23 4.93 -18.36 5.52
CA GLN A 23 6.42 -18.43 5.46
C GLN A 23 7.10 -17.32 4.63
N ASN A 24 6.32 -16.52 3.89
CA ASN A 24 6.77 -15.51 2.94
C ASN A 24 6.23 -14.10 3.26
N LEU A 25 5.68 -13.90 4.46
CA LEU A 25 5.05 -12.65 4.88
C LEU A 25 5.87 -12.01 6.01
N PHE A 26 6.23 -10.75 5.79
CA PHE A 26 7.02 -9.98 6.74
C PHE A 26 6.28 -8.69 7.07
N GLU A 27 6.39 -8.23 8.31
CA GLU A 27 5.77 -7.00 8.77
C GLU A 27 6.72 -6.12 9.57
N VAL A 28 6.37 -4.84 9.61
CA VAL A 28 6.92 -3.84 10.49
C VAL A 28 5.78 -2.93 10.94
N LYS A 29 5.85 -2.42 12.16
CA LYS A 29 4.79 -1.61 12.77
C LYS A 29 5.30 -0.24 13.16
N ASP A 30 4.36 0.70 13.28
CA ASP A 30 4.59 2.04 13.82
C ASP A 30 5.73 2.77 13.09
N ILE A 31 5.65 2.78 11.76
CA ILE A 31 6.67 3.42 10.91
C ILE A 31 6.13 4.70 10.30
N GLN A 32 7.04 5.63 10.04
CA GLN A 32 6.72 6.83 9.27
C GLN A 32 7.27 6.70 7.87
N ILE A 33 6.40 6.76 6.87
CA ILE A 33 6.78 6.70 5.47
C ILE A 33 6.56 8.07 4.86
N SER A 34 7.66 8.80 4.72
CA SER A 34 7.66 10.11 4.06
C SER A 34 6.65 11.11 4.63
N GLY A 35 6.49 11.12 5.95
CA GLY A 35 5.56 12.00 6.66
C GLY A 35 4.24 11.32 7.04
N LEU A 36 3.79 10.30 6.28
CA LEU A 36 2.57 9.56 6.58
C LEU A 36 2.81 8.52 7.68
N PRO A 37 2.05 8.54 8.79
CA PRO A 37 2.07 7.45 9.77
C PRO A 37 1.44 6.19 9.17
N VAL A 38 2.17 5.08 9.25
CA VAL A 38 1.72 3.75 8.82
C VAL A 38 1.77 2.83 10.04
N GLU A 39 0.61 2.33 10.43
CA GLU A 39 0.46 1.44 11.60
C GLU A 39 1.16 0.12 11.35
N VAL A 40 0.96 -0.46 10.17
CA VAL A 40 1.61 -1.72 9.76
C VAL A 40 1.96 -1.67 8.28
N LEU A 41 3.20 -2.01 7.94
CA LEU A 41 3.59 -2.33 6.56
C LEU A 41 3.89 -3.82 6.47
N ARG A 42 3.14 -4.52 5.61
CA ARG A 42 3.36 -5.92 5.29
C ARG A 42 3.92 -6.08 3.88
N VAL A 43 4.86 -7.00 3.72
CA VAL A 43 5.44 -7.36 2.43
C VAL A 43 5.38 -8.87 2.23
N ARG A 44 4.92 -9.30 1.05
CA ARG A 44 4.97 -10.70 0.63
C ARG A 44 6.12 -10.88 -0.34
N ILE A 45 7.06 -11.76 -0.03
CA ILE A 45 8.25 -12.02 -0.84
C ILE A 45 8.35 -13.52 -1.07
N GLU A 46 8.28 -13.92 -2.34
CA GLU A 46 8.45 -15.32 -2.74
C GLU A 46 9.89 -15.58 -3.18
N ASN A 47 10.40 -16.78 -2.93
CA ASN A 47 11.81 -17.11 -3.16
C ASN A 47 12.23 -16.99 -4.64
N GLU A 48 11.36 -17.37 -5.57
CA GLU A 48 11.70 -17.41 -7.00
C GLU A 48 11.42 -16.08 -7.71
N ASP A 49 10.35 -15.39 -7.33
CA ASP A 49 9.86 -14.20 -8.02
C ASP A 49 10.11 -12.89 -7.25
N GLY A 50 10.58 -12.99 -6.01
CA GLY A 50 10.78 -11.87 -5.10
C GLY A 50 9.47 -11.23 -4.63
N LEU A 51 9.52 -9.92 -4.36
CA LEU A 51 8.41 -9.14 -3.83
C LEU A 51 7.15 -9.23 -4.72
N LYS A 52 6.08 -9.78 -4.15
CA LYS A 52 4.78 -9.95 -4.80
C LYS A 52 3.77 -8.89 -4.43
N GLN A 53 3.86 -8.36 -3.21
CA GLN A 53 2.86 -7.44 -2.68
C GLN A 53 3.41 -6.60 -1.54
N LEU A 54 2.95 -5.36 -1.46
CA LEU A 54 3.03 -4.51 -0.28
C LEU A 54 1.62 -4.15 0.19
N ALA A 55 1.40 -4.11 1.49
CA ALA A 55 0.16 -3.63 2.09
C ALA A 55 0.47 -2.69 3.26
N TYR A 56 -0.09 -1.49 3.22
CA TYR A 56 0.04 -0.47 4.24
C TYR A 56 -1.30 -0.37 4.99
N GLU A 57 -1.26 -0.54 6.30
CA GLU A 57 -2.35 -0.21 7.21
C GLU A 57 -2.11 1.21 7.72
N ILE A 58 -3.06 2.08 7.46
CA ILE A 58 -3.00 3.51 7.73
C ILE A 58 -4.28 3.89 8.48
N ASP A 59 -4.18 4.81 9.43
CA ASP A 59 -5.35 5.31 10.13
C ASP A 59 -6.35 5.97 9.15
N ASN A 60 -7.65 5.77 9.39
CA ASN A 60 -8.72 6.27 8.53
C ASN A 60 -8.72 7.81 8.43
N GLU A 61 -8.19 8.54 9.42
CA GLU A 61 -8.01 10.00 9.39
C GLU A 61 -7.13 10.43 8.20
N ASN A 62 -6.15 9.62 7.81
CA ASN A 62 -5.25 9.92 6.69
C ASN A 62 -5.75 9.38 5.34
N MET A 63 -6.85 8.61 5.31
CA MET A 63 -7.40 8.00 4.10
C MET A 63 -7.65 9.03 2.98
N THR A 64 -8.27 10.16 3.33
CA THR A 64 -8.68 11.17 2.33
C THR A 64 -7.48 11.72 1.58
N GLU A 65 -6.38 12.01 2.28
CA GLU A 65 -5.15 12.51 1.67
C GLU A 65 -4.51 11.46 0.75
N VAL A 66 -4.46 10.19 1.19
CA VAL A 66 -3.92 9.11 0.38
C VAL A 66 -4.72 8.90 -0.90
N LEU A 67 -6.06 8.87 -0.81
CA LEU A 67 -6.93 8.75 -1.98
C LEU A 67 -6.81 9.96 -2.91
N ALA A 68 -6.64 11.16 -2.36
CA ALA A 68 -6.43 12.37 -3.16
C ALA A 68 -5.09 12.33 -3.91
N GLY A 69 -4.01 11.88 -3.25
CA GLY A 69 -2.71 11.66 -3.87
C GLY A 69 -2.75 10.61 -4.98
N LEU A 70 -3.46 9.50 -4.77
CA LEU A 70 -3.68 8.48 -5.80
C LEU A 70 -4.43 9.05 -7.01
N ARG A 71 -5.51 9.81 -6.78
CA ARG A 71 -6.28 10.44 -7.86
C ARG A 71 -5.47 11.47 -8.64
N TYR A 72 -4.68 12.28 -7.95
CA TYR A 72 -3.82 13.27 -8.57
C TYR A 72 -2.79 12.61 -9.49
N ARG A 73 -2.23 11.47 -9.09
CA ARG A 73 -1.12 10.83 -9.79
C ARG A 73 -1.53 9.84 -10.87
N PHE A 74 -2.59 9.07 -10.64
CA PHE A 74 -3.03 8.00 -11.55
C PHE A 74 -4.39 8.27 -12.17
N GLY A 75 -4.99 9.42 -11.88
CA GLY A 75 -6.35 9.73 -12.30
C GLY A 75 -7.41 9.03 -11.44
N PRO A 76 -8.68 9.10 -11.86
CA PRO A 76 -9.76 8.43 -11.13
C PRO A 76 -9.54 6.91 -11.08
N PRO A 77 -10.00 6.23 -10.01
CA PRO A 77 -9.94 4.78 -9.93
C PRO A 77 -10.73 4.14 -11.08
N VAL A 78 -10.19 3.05 -11.62
CA VAL A 78 -10.81 2.29 -12.73
C VAL A 78 -11.97 1.41 -12.25
N GLY A 79 -12.02 1.13 -10.94
CA GLY A 79 -13.10 0.40 -10.31
C GLY A 79 -13.37 0.94 -8.91
N THR A 80 -14.65 1.07 -8.60
CA THR A 80 -15.13 1.34 -7.25
C THR A 80 -16.18 0.30 -6.92
N SER A 81 -15.94 -0.53 -5.90
CA SER A 81 -16.95 -1.43 -5.36
C SER A 81 -17.31 -1.01 -3.94
N VAL A 82 -18.58 -1.16 -3.60
CA VAL A 82 -19.06 -1.15 -2.23
C VAL A 82 -19.63 -2.54 -2.01
N ASP A 83 -18.94 -3.35 -1.21
CA ASP A 83 -19.48 -4.65 -0.80
C ASP A 83 -20.36 -4.42 0.44
N VAL A 84 -21.61 -4.87 0.34
CA VAL A 84 -22.65 -4.72 1.38
C VAL A 84 -23.25 -6.10 1.74
N GLU A 85 -22.76 -7.21 1.16
CA GLU A 85 -23.37 -8.52 1.42
C GLU A 85 -22.85 -9.15 2.72
N GLY A 86 -23.64 -9.00 3.79
CA GLY A 86 -23.52 -9.78 5.03
C GLY A 86 -22.43 -9.34 6.01
N GLY A 87 -21.74 -8.22 5.76
CA GLY A 87 -20.69 -7.65 6.61
C GLY A 87 -20.73 -6.12 6.72
N SER A 88 -19.71 -5.53 7.38
CA SER A 88 -19.53 -4.08 7.44
C SER A 88 -19.30 -3.51 6.04
N PRO A 89 -19.86 -2.33 5.69
CA PRO A 89 -19.62 -1.71 4.39
C PRO A 89 -18.12 -1.62 4.11
N GLN A 90 -17.70 -2.19 2.98
CA GLN A 90 -16.33 -2.07 2.50
C GLN A 90 -16.31 -1.28 1.21
N GLN A 91 -15.65 -0.14 1.22
CA GLN A 91 -15.42 0.64 0.02
C GLN A 91 -14.02 0.35 -0.50
N GLN A 92 -13.96 -0.04 -1.77
CA GLN A 92 -12.73 -0.38 -2.45
C GLN A 92 -12.54 0.50 -3.68
N TRP A 93 -11.29 0.94 -3.89
CA TRP A 93 -10.86 1.67 -5.08
C TRP A 93 -9.70 0.93 -5.74
N ILE A 94 -9.74 0.78 -7.05
CA ILE A 94 -8.73 0.06 -7.82
C ILE A 94 -8.12 1.02 -8.84
N TRP A 95 -6.80 0.98 -9.00
CA TRP A 95 -6.07 1.59 -10.09
C TRP A 95 -5.22 0.55 -10.81
N HIS A 96 -5.31 0.53 -12.14
CA HIS A 96 -4.35 -0.16 -13.00
C HIS A 96 -3.31 0.85 -13.47
N THR A 97 -2.07 0.72 -13.00
CA THR A 97 -0.98 1.63 -13.33
C THR A 97 -0.01 0.93 -14.27
N GLY A 98 -0.44 0.78 -15.52
CA GLY A 98 0.24 -0.06 -16.51
C GLY A 98 0.02 -1.53 -16.17
N GLU A 99 1.09 -2.23 -15.82
CA GLU A 99 1.03 -3.64 -15.43
C GLU A 99 0.78 -3.83 -13.92
N ASP A 100 1.01 -2.79 -13.11
CA ASP A 100 0.83 -2.86 -11.66
C ASP A 100 -0.62 -2.57 -11.23
N VAL A 101 -0.99 -3.08 -10.05
CA VAL A 101 -2.31 -2.86 -9.46
C VAL A 101 -2.20 -2.23 -8.08
N ILE A 102 -2.94 -1.14 -7.88
CA ILE A 102 -3.14 -0.50 -6.59
C ILE A 102 -4.57 -0.76 -6.15
N VAL A 103 -4.77 -1.21 -4.92
CA VAL A 103 -6.07 -1.40 -4.31
C VAL A 103 -6.09 -0.67 -2.98
N ALA A 104 -7.03 0.25 -2.80
CA ALA A 104 -7.30 0.88 -1.53
C ALA A 104 -8.63 0.34 -0.99
N VAL A 105 -8.69 -0.04 0.29
CA VAL A 105 -9.88 -0.57 0.94
C VAL A 105 -10.07 0.16 2.28
N THR A 106 -11.30 0.60 2.56
CA THR A 106 -11.72 1.06 3.88
C THR A 106 -12.88 0.22 4.40
N SER A 107 -13.01 0.16 5.72
CA SER A 107 -14.11 -0.48 6.43
C SER A 107 -14.36 0.26 7.74
N GLU A 108 -15.59 0.26 8.24
CA GLU A 108 -15.96 0.97 9.47
C GLU A 108 -15.18 0.53 10.73
N HIS A 109 -14.67 -0.70 10.76
CA HIS A 109 -14.04 -1.29 11.94
C HIS A 109 -12.59 -1.69 11.74
N ARG A 110 -11.98 -1.34 10.60
CA ARG A 110 -10.60 -1.69 10.29
C ARG A 110 -9.82 -0.48 9.78
N PRO A 111 -8.49 -0.46 9.97
CA PRO A 111 -7.63 0.54 9.35
C PRO A 111 -7.82 0.58 7.84
N PHE A 112 -7.56 1.74 7.24
CA PHE A 112 -7.51 1.89 5.80
C PHE A 112 -6.32 1.09 5.26
N VAL A 113 -6.57 0.21 4.28
CA VAL A 113 -5.53 -0.63 3.69
C VAL A 113 -5.23 -0.17 2.28
N LEU A 114 -3.97 0.19 2.03
CA LEU A 114 -3.44 0.42 0.69
C LEU A 114 -2.58 -0.76 0.28
N SER A 115 -2.98 -1.52 -0.73
CA SER A 115 -2.26 -2.65 -1.28
C SER A 115 -1.70 -2.31 -2.67
N TYR A 116 -0.47 -2.74 -2.92
CA TYR A 116 0.19 -2.64 -4.21
C TYR A 116 0.77 -3.99 -4.62
N ARG A 117 0.41 -4.42 -5.82
CA ARG A 117 0.90 -5.63 -6.45
C ARG A 117 1.74 -5.24 -7.67
N PRO A 118 3.08 -5.28 -7.57
CA PRO A 118 3.93 -5.11 -8.73
C PRO A 118 3.80 -6.32 -9.67
N SER A 119 3.95 -6.06 -10.96
CA SER A 119 3.85 -7.02 -12.06
C SER A 119 5.22 -7.42 -12.61
N LEU A 120 6.10 -6.45 -12.83
CA LEU A 120 7.51 -6.63 -13.21
C LEU A 120 8.38 -5.75 -12.30
N LEU A 121 9.21 -6.38 -11.46
CA LEU A 121 10.16 -5.66 -10.62
C LEU A 121 11.50 -5.47 -11.32
N ASP A 122 11.50 -4.73 -12.44
CA ASP A 122 12.73 -4.14 -12.96
C ASP A 122 12.91 -2.72 -12.41
N HIS A 123 13.84 -2.60 -11.46
CA HIS A 123 14.58 -1.42 -10.95
C HIS A 123 13.88 -0.08 -10.63
N PHE A 124 12.69 0.26 -11.13
CA PHE A 124 12.21 1.64 -11.21
C PHE A 124 11.08 2.01 -10.21
N SER A 125 10.33 1.06 -9.64
CA SER A 125 8.99 1.40 -9.11
C SER A 125 8.87 1.68 -7.59
N LEU A 126 9.69 1.10 -6.69
CA LEU A 126 9.45 1.31 -5.25
C LEU A 126 9.65 2.75 -4.77
N ARG A 127 10.64 3.50 -5.29
CA ARG A 127 10.75 4.95 -4.97
C ARG A 127 9.56 5.73 -5.53
N GLY A 128 9.04 5.31 -6.68
CA GLY A 128 7.85 5.88 -7.29
C GLY A 128 6.62 5.66 -6.41
N PHE A 129 6.44 4.45 -5.89
CA PHE A 129 5.32 4.05 -5.05
C PHE A 129 5.36 4.69 -3.65
N LEU A 130 6.53 4.70 -3.01
CA LEU A 130 6.75 5.45 -1.76
C LEU A 130 6.49 6.95 -1.94
N LYS A 131 6.79 7.49 -3.13
CA LYS A 131 6.45 8.88 -3.49
C LYS A 131 4.96 9.12 -3.74
N ILE A 132 4.13 8.10 -3.94
CA ILE A 132 2.67 8.26 -4.10
C ILE A 132 2.05 8.81 -2.82
N LEU A 133 2.59 8.41 -1.66
CA LEU A 133 2.14 8.89 -0.35
C LEU A 133 2.50 10.37 -0.08
N ILE A 134 3.17 11.07 -1.01
CA ILE A 134 3.84 12.36 -0.74
C ILE A 134 3.64 13.46 -1.78
N THR A 135 2.75 13.32 -2.76
CA THR A 135 2.32 14.57 -3.41
C THR A 135 1.37 15.26 -2.47
N GLN A 136 1.94 16.10 -1.58
CA GLN A 136 1.24 17.24 -1.03
C GLN A 136 0.54 17.90 -2.22
N ILE A 137 -0.76 17.72 -2.29
CA ILE A 137 -1.58 18.51 -3.19
C ILE A 137 -1.33 19.93 -2.71
N PRO A 138 -0.77 20.84 -3.53
CA PRO A 138 -0.76 22.23 -3.14
C PRO A 138 -2.23 22.61 -2.93
N LEU A 139 -2.59 22.87 -1.67
CA LEU A 139 -3.87 23.48 -1.34
C LEU A 139 -4.05 24.66 -2.30
N PRO A 140 -5.20 24.80 -2.98
CA PRO A 140 -5.45 26.04 -3.69
C PRO A 140 -5.36 27.16 -2.65
N LEU A 141 -4.41 28.08 -2.87
CA LEU A 141 -4.38 29.35 -2.14
C LEU A 141 -5.71 30.03 -2.41
N ILE A 142 -6.61 30.02 -1.42
CA ILE A 142 -7.80 30.87 -1.36
C ILE A 142 -7.38 32.22 -0.80
#